data_AF-A0A1I6E6N7-F1
#
_entry.id   AF-A0A1I6E6N7-F1
#
_cell.length_a   1.000
_cell.length_b   1.000
_cell.length_c   1.000
_cell.angle_alpha   90.00
_cell.angle_beta   90.00
_cell.angle_gamma   90.00
#
_symmetry.space_group_name_H-M   'P 1'
#
loop_
_entity.id
_entity.type
_entity.pdbx_description
1 polymer ?
#
loop_
_entity_poly.entity_id
_entity_poly.type
_entity_poly.pdbx_seq_one_letter_code
_entity_poly.pdbx_strand_id
1 'polypeptide(L)'
;MSDGVMLGMPALPPPVLSERRKTRQLMVGNVGVGSEFPVSVQSMTTTLTSDVNATLQQIAELTASGCDIVRVACPSQDDADA
;
A
#
# COMPACT_ATOMS: atom_id res chain seq x y z
N MET A 1 -29.22 31.55 0.25
CA MET A 1 -29.26 30.46 1.24
C MET A 1 -28.78 29.22 0.52
N SER A 2 -27.47 29.00 0.50
CA SER A 2 -26.85 27.83 -0.13
C SER A 2 -26.58 26.82 0.97
N ASP A 3 -27.49 25.85 1.11
CA ASP A 3 -27.32 24.71 1.99
C ASP A 3 -26.13 23.88 1.49
N GLY A 4 -25.03 23.94 2.23
CA GLY A 4 -23.85 23.13 1.95
C GLY A 4 -24.18 21.66 2.15
N VAL A 5 -23.99 20.85 1.12
CA VAL A 5 -24.10 19.40 1.21
C VAL A 5 -23.04 18.89 2.18
N MET A 6 -23.48 18.38 3.33
CA MET A 6 -22.62 17.67 4.27
C MET A 6 -22.30 16.27 3.71
N LEU A 7 -21.17 16.13 3.02
CA LEU A 7 -20.57 14.81 2.80
C LEU A 7 -20.13 14.29 4.17
N GLY A 8 -20.91 13.35 4.73
CA GLY A 8 -20.62 12.74 6.02
C GLY A 8 -19.18 12.25 6.10
N MET A 9 -18.50 12.58 7.20
CA MET A 9 -17.13 12.12 7.42
C MET A 9 -17.09 10.58 7.45
N PRO A 10 -16.08 9.95 6.83
CA PRO A 10 -15.94 8.50 6.88
C PRO A 10 -15.85 8.04 8.34
N ALA A 11 -16.45 6.88 8.64
CA ALA A 11 -16.42 6.31 9.97
C ALA A 11 -14.96 6.10 10.42
N LEU A 12 -14.69 6.41 11.68
CA LEU A 12 -13.38 6.18 12.28
C LEU A 12 -13.00 4.70 12.17
N PRO A 13 -11.70 4.36 12.05
CA PRO A 13 -11.24 2.98 12.07
C PRO A 13 -11.76 2.27 13.32
N PRO A 14 -12.10 0.97 13.21
CA PRO A 14 -12.53 0.19 14.36
C PRO A 14 -11.47 0.21 15.47
N PRO A 15 -11.89 0.11 16.74
CA PRO A 15 -10.96 0.10 17.86
C PRO A 15 -9.98 -1.07 17.76
N VAL A 16 -8.74 -0.82 18.15
CA VAL A 16 -7.69 -1.84 18.18
C VAL A 16 -8.08 -2.92 19.19
N LEU A 17 -8.29 -4.15 18.70
CA LEU A 17 -8.80 -5.27 19.52
C LEU A 17 -7.78 -5.77 20.56
N SER A 18 -6.49 -5.56 20.31
CA SER A 18 -5.39 -5.98 21.20
C SER A 18 -4.09 -5.23 20.89
N GLU A 19 -3.19 -5.15 21.87
CA GLU A 19 -1.86 -4.58 21.65
C GLU A 19 -1.09 -5.33 20.56
N ARG A 20 -0.38 -4.59 19.70
CA ARG A 20 0.43 -5.18 18.63
C ARG A 20 1.55 -6.02 19.24
N ARG A 21 1.71 -7.26 18.78
CA ARG A 21 2.79 -8.16 19.19
C ARG A 21 4.16 -7.52 18.94
N LYS A 22 5.07 -7.60 19.94
CA LYS A 22 6.49 -7.27 19.77
C LYS A 22 7.16 -8.23 18.78
N THR A 23 7.72 -7.67 17.71
CA THR A 23 8.40 -8.41 16.63
C THR A 23 9.80 -7.87 16.38
N ARG A 24 10.63 -8.67 15.69
CA ARG A 24 11.85 -8.15 15.07
C ARG A 24 11.48 -6.99 14.14
N GLN A 25 12.30 -5.95 14.15
CA GLN A 25 12.16 -4.79 13.27
C GLN A 25 13.05 -4.95 12.04
N LEU A 26 12.56 -4.48 10.90
CA LEU A 26 13.28 -4.53 9.62
C LEU A 26 12.86 -3.35 8.74
N MET A 27 13.73 -3.00 7.80
CA MET A 27 13.47 -1.96 6.82
C MET A 27 13.17 -2.61 5.47
N VAL A 28 12.12 -2.15 4.80
CA VAL A 28 11.81 -2.45 3.39
C VAL A 28 12.03 -1.15 2.62
N GLY A 29 13.21 -1.01 2.03
CA GLY A 29 13.67 0.30 1.55
C GLY A 29 13.69 1.31 2.71
N ASN A 30 12.88 2.37 2.59
CA ASN A 30 12.74 3.40 3.62
C ASN A 30 11.55 3.17 4.58
N VAL A 31 10.78 2.09 4.39
CA VAL A 31 9.60 1.78 5.22
C VAL A 31 9.99 0.85 6.36
N GLY A 32 9.78 1.28 7.60
CA GLY A 32 10.00 0.44 8.78
C GLY A 32 8.84 -0.53 9.04
N VAL A 33 9.15 -1.78 9.34
CA VAL A 33 8.17 -2.84 9.60
C VAL A 33 8.44 -3.51 10.95
N GLY A 34 7.41 -3.58 11.79
CA GLY A 34 7.42 -4.27 13.09
C GLY A 34 7.54 -3.34 14.31
N SER A 35 7.08 -3.83 15.46
CA SER A 35 7.10 -3.17 16.79
C SER A 35 6.83 -1.67 16.77
N GLU A 36 7.88 -0.84 16.87
CA GLU A 36 7.80 0.63 17.03
C GLU A 36 7.39 1.37 15.75
N PHE A 37 7.34 0.71 14.59
CA PHE A 37 6.88 1.34 13.36
C PHE A 37 5.36 1.22 13.18
N PRO A 38 4.68 2.15 12.52
CA PRO A 38 3.28 1.97 12.12
C PRO A 38 3.05 0.68 11.32
N VAL A 39 1.81 0.23 11.24
CA VAL A 39 1.45 -0.89 10.34
C VAL A 39 1.43 -0.34 8.91
N SER A 40 2.38 -0.77 8.08
CA SER A 40 2.45 -0.39 6.67
C SER A 40 1.29 -0.97 5.87
N VAL A 41 0.65 -0.18 5.02
CA VAL A 41 -0.32 -0.62 4.02
C VAL A 41 0.43 -1.18 2.81
N GLN A 42 0.04 -2.38 2.38
CA GLN A 42 0.64 -3.02 1.21
C GLN A 42 -0.41 -3.40 0.18
N SER A 43 -0.02 -3.42 -1.08
CA SER A 43 -0.85 -3.90 -2.19
C SER A 43 -0.01 -4.64 -3.22
N MET A 44 -0.66 -5.20 -4.23
CA MET A 44 -0.02 -5.94 -5.32
C MET A 44 -0.59 -5.46 -6.67
N THR A 45 0.28 -5.29 -7.66
CA THR A 45 -0.16 -4.97 -9.03
C THR A 45 -0.89 -6.15 -9.66
N THR A 46 -1.77 -5.85 -10.61
CA THR A 46 -2.54 -6.83 -11.39
C THR A 46 -2.20 -6.79 -12.87
N THR A 47 -1.38 -5.82 -13.30
CA THR A 47 -0.85 -5.72 -14.66
C THR A 47 0.14 -6.85 -14.96
N LEU A 48 0.37 -7.11 -16.24
CA LEU A 48 1.47 -7.95 -16.68
C LEU A 48 2.78 -7.20 -16.39
N THR A 49 3.68 -7.77 -15.60
CA THR A 49 4.88 -7.07 -15.11
C THR A 49 5.78 -6.59 -16.23
N SER A 50 5.99 -7.42 -17.26
CA SER A 50 6.73 -7.03 -18.47
C SER A 50 6.12 -5.87 -19.26
N ASP A 51 4.85 -5.49 -19.02
CA ASP A 51 4.32 -4.19 -19.44
C ASP A 51 4.69 -3.12 -18.41
N VAL A 52 5.88 -2.55 -18.61
CA VAL A 52 6.47 -1.54 -17.72
C VAL A 52 5.57 -0.32 -17.55
N ASN A 53 4.97 0.19 -18.63
CA ASN A 53 4.17 1.41 -18.54
C ASN A 53 2.88 1.19 -17.75
N ALA A 54 2.16 0.09 -18.03
CA ALA A 54 0.96 -0.26 -17.29
C ALA A 54 1.26 -0.47 -15.81
N THR A 55 2.36 -1.17 -15.49
CA THR A 55 2.77 -1.47 -14.12
C THR A 55 3.17 -0.21 -13.35
N LEU A 56 3.95 0.69 -13.98
CA LEU A 56 4.33 1.97 -13.37
C LEU A 56 3.11 2.87 -13.12
N GLN A 57 2.15 2.90 -14.05
CA GLN A 57 0.91 3.66 -13.87
C GLN A 57 0.12 3.13 -12.65
N GLN A 58 -0.05 1.81 -12.56
CA GLN A 58 -0.75 1.22 -11.41
C GLN A 58 -0.01 1.45 -10.09
N ILE A 59 1.32 1.39 -10.08
CA ILE A 59 2.13 1.72 -8.89
C ILE A 59 1.87 3.17 -8.45
N ALA A 60 1.80 4.11 -9.39
CA ALA A 60 1.51 5.52 -9.08
C ALA A 60 0.11 5.68 -8.46
N GLU A 61 -0.90 4.99 -9.00
CA GLU A 61 -2.28 5.00 -8.47
C GLU A 61 -2.36 4.41 -7.06
N LEU A 62 -1.67 3.29 -6.81
CA LEU A 62 -1.58 2.67 -5.48
C LEU A 62 -0.88 3.60 -4.48
N THR A 63 0.21 4.23 -4.90
CA THR A 63 0.96 5.18 -4.06
C THR A 63 0.10 6.40 -3.72
N ALA A 64 -0.60 6.97 -4.70
CA ALA A 64 -1.53 8.07 -4.49
C ALA A 64 -2.70 7.72 -3.55
N SER A 65 -3.06 6.44 -3.48
CA SER A 65 -4.08 5.90 -2.57
C SER A 65 -3.56 5.62 -1.16
N GLY A 66 -2.27 5.85 -0.88
CA GLY A 66 -1.66 5.65 0.43
C GLY A 66 -1.05 4.26 0.65
N CYS A 67 -0.68 3.56 -0.42
CA CYS A 67 0.09 2.31 -0.30
C CYS A 67 1.55 2.62 0.06
N ASP A 68 2.08 1.98 1.11
CA ASP A 68 3.47 2.12 1.54
C ASP A 68 4.41 1.17 0.79
N ILE A 69 3.96 -0.05 0.48
CA ILE A 69 4.75 -1.10 -0.16
C ILE A 69 3.92 -1.76 -1.27
N VAL A 70 4.40 -1.67 -2.51
CA VAL A 70 3.78 -2.33 -3.66
C VAL A 70 4.54 -3.59 -4.03
N ARG A 71 3.82 -4.69 -4.24
CA ARG A 71 4.35 -5.96 -4.72
C ARG A 71 4.07 -6.11 -6.21
N VAL A 72 5.01 -6.69 -6.93
CA VAL A 72 4.92 -6.98 -8.37
C VAL A 72 5.16 -8.48 -8.58
N ALA A 73 4.40 -9.11 -9.48
CA ALA A 73 4.58 -10.52 -9.80
C ALA A 73 5.83 -10.72 -10.65
N CYS A 74 6.57 -11.81 -10.46
CA CYS A 74 7.73 -12.14 -11.29
C CYS A 74 7.72 -13.64 -11.66
N PRO A 75 6.74 -14.12 -12.45
CA PRO A 75 6.63 -15.54 -12.79
C PRO A 75 7.56 -15.97 -13.93
N SER A 76 7.98 -15.06 -14.82
CA SER A 76 8.84 -15.36 -15.97
C SER A 76 10.11 -14.50 -15.99
N GLN A 77 11.05 -14.84 -16.88
CA GLN A 77 12.30 -14.07 -17.03
C GLN A 77 12.05 -12.67 -17.57
N ASP A 78 11.12 -12.51 -18.51
CA ASP A 78 10.76 -11.21 -19.07
C ASP A 78 10.23 -10.25 -17.98
N ASP A 79 9.55 -10.78 -16.97
CA ASP A 79 9.08 -9.99 -15.82
C ASP A 79 10.22 -9.58 -14.87
N ALA A 80 11.31 -10.36 -14.84
CA ALA A 80 12.48 -10.08 -14.02
C ALA A 80 13.41 -9.05 -14.67
N ASP A 81 13.43 -9.01 -16.01
CA ASP A 81 14.30 -8.13 -16.80
C ASP A 81 13.68 -6.75 -17.10
N ALA A 82 12.38 -6.59 -16.81
CA ALA A 82 11.60 -5.35 -17.01
C ALA A 82 11.88 -4.28 -15.94
#